data_AF-A0AA50V786-F1
#
_entry.id   AF-A0AA50V786-F1
#
_cell.length_a   1.000
_cell.length_b   1.000
_cell.length_c   1.000
_cell.angle_alpha   90.00
_cell.angle_beta   90.00
_cell.angle_gamma   90.00
#
_symmetry.space_group_name_H-M   'P 1'
#
loop_
_entity.id
_entity.type
_entity.pdbx_description
1 polymer ?
#
loop_
_entity_poly.entity_id
_entity_poly.type
_entity_poly.pdbx_seq_one_letter_code
_entity_poly.pdbx_strand_id
1 'polypeptide(L)' 'LKELIRRIDLPLHEHLQTHGVDYLQFSFRWMNNLLTREIPLPCTIRLWDTYLAESDGFATFQLYVCAAFLL' A
#
# COMPACT_ATOMS: atom_id res chain seq x y z
N LEU A 1 -0.75 0.50 7.46
CA LEU A 1 -0.23 -0.68 6.73
C LEU A 1 0.24 -1.77 7.68
N LYS A 2 1.18 -1.49 8.60
CA LYS A 2 1.71 -2.44 9.60
C LYS A 2 0.64 -3.30 10.28
N GLU A 3 -0.37 -2.66 10.89
CA GLU A 3 -1.42 -3.38 11.62
C GLU A 3 -2.32 -4.22 10.71
N LEU A 4 -2.54 -3.78 9.47
CA LEU A 4 -3.33 -4.53 8.49
C LEU A 4 -2.59 -5.80 8.07
N ILE A 5 -1.31 -5.67 7.68
CA ILE A 5 -0.46 -6.82 7.29
C ILE A 5 -0.30 -7.80 8.44
N ARG A 6 -0.06 -7.31 9.68
CA ARG A 6 0.01 -8.16 10.87
C ARG A 6 -1.23 -9.05 11.06
N ARG A 7 -2.43 -8.57 10.67
CA ARG A 7 -3.69 -9.31 10.79
C ARG A 7 -3.93 -10.29 9.65
N ILE A 8 -3.52 -9.95 8.42
CA ILE A 8 -3.85 -10.73 7.22
C ILE A 8 -2.71 -11.65 6.76
N ASP A 9 -1.46 -11.32 7.08
CA ASP A 9 -0.26 -12.09 6.77
C ASP A 9 0.81 -11.90 7.87
N LEU A 10 0.67 -12.69 8.93
CA LEU A 10 1.61 -12.68 10.06
C LEU A 10 3.03 -13.15 9.65
N PRO A 11 3.23 -14.21 8.83
CA PRO A 11 4.56 -14.60 8.36
C PRO A 11 5.32 -13.48 7.66
N LEU A 12 4.67 -12.73 6.77
CA LEU A 12 5.29 -11.57 6.10
C LEU A 12 5.62 -10.46 7.10
N HIS A 13 4.72 -10.18 8.04
CA HIS A 13 4.95 -9.20 9.08
C HIS A 13 6.18 -9.54 9.93
N GLU A 14 6.29 -10.79 10.39
CA GLU A 14 7.41 -11.28 11.18
C GLU A 14 8.71 -11.25 10.37
N HIS A 15 8.67 -11.67 9.09
CA HIS A 15 9.82 -11.61 8.20
C HIS A 15 10.42 -10.21 8.11
N LEU A 16 9.58 -9.18 7.92
CA LEU A 16 10.03 -7.79 7.87
C LEU A 16 10.63 -7.34 9.21
N GLN A 17 10.02 -7.70 10.34
CA GLN A 17 10.54 -7.36 11.67
C GLN A 17 11.89 -8.05 11.95
N THR A 18 12.03 -9.34 11.61
CA THR A 18 13.28 -10.09 11.79
C THR A 18 14.44 -9.51 10.99
N HIS A 19 14.16 -8.94 9.82
CA HIS A 19 15.17 -8.27 8.98
C HIS A 19 15.35 -6.79 9.31
N GLY A 20 14.69 -6.27 10.36
CA GLY A 20 14.81 -4.87 10.76
C GLY A 20 14.22 -3.87 9.76
N VAL A 21 13.29 -4.31 8.89
CA VAL A 21 12.63 -3.47 7.91
C VAL A 21 11.39 -2.83 8.55
N ASP A 22 11.43 -1.51 8.71
CA ASP A 22 10.28 -0.74 9.18
C ASP A 22 9.36 -0.34 8.02
N TYR A 23 8.05 -0.43 8.23
CA TYR A 23 7.06 -0.10 7.22
C TYR A 23 7.21 1.31 6.67
N LEU A 24 7.64 2.28 7.49
CA LEU A 24 7.79 3.67 7.07
C LEU A 24 8.86 3.83 5.98
N GLN A 25 9.90 2.97 5.97
CA GLN A 25 11.02 3.06 5.02
C GLN A 25 10.58 2.90 3.57
N PHE A 26 9.54 2.11 3.30
CA PHE A 26 8.98 1.94 1.95
C PHE A 26 7.60 2.59 1.79
N SER A 27 6.70 2.41 2.76
CA SER A 27 5.29 2.78 2.60
C SER A 27 5.02 4.28 2.64
N PHE A 28 5.94 5.09 3.20
CA PHE A 28 5.81 6.55 3.15
C PHE A 28 5.77 7.06 1.71
N ARG A 29 6.67 6.55 0.86
CA ARG A 29 6.70 6.92 -0.56
C ARG A 29 5.44 6.45 -1.28
N TRP A 30 4.93 5.26 -0.94
CA TRP A 30 3.71 4.70 -1.52
C TRP A 30 2.48 5.55 -1.20
N MET A 31 2.30 5.91 0.07
CA MET A 31 1.16 6.71 0.52
C MET A 31 1.21 8.15 -0.02
N ASN A 32 2.37 8.79 0.02
CA ASN A 32 2.47 10.19 -0.40
C ASN A 32 2.39 10.38 -1.92
N ASN A 33 2.87 9.41 -2.69
CA ASN A 33 2.90 9.50 -4.15
C ASN A 33 1.85 8.60 -4.80
N LEU A 34 0.92 8.03 -4.04
CA LEU A 34 -0.15 7.15 -4.54
C LEU A 34 0.37 6.08 -5.51
N LEU A 35 1.47 5.44 -5.13
CA LEU A 35 2.18 4.41 -5.90
C LEU A 35 2.73 4.82 -7.28
N THR A 36 2.63 6.09 -7.70
CA THR A 36 3.14 6.60 -8.99
C THR A 36 4.63 6.34 -9.23
N ARG A 37 5.39 6.11 -8.16
CA ARG A 37 6.84 5.81 -8.19
C ARG A 37 7.16 4.32 -8.22
N GLU A 38 6.16 3.45 -8.06
CA GLU A 38 6.31 1.99 -8.01
C GLU A 38 5.74 1.29 -9.26
N ILE A 39 4.77 1.91 -9.94
CA ILE A 39 4.11 1.33 -11.12
C ILE A 39 4.15 2.28 -12.33
N PRO A 40 4.08 1.77 -13.58
CA PRO A 40 4.05 2.61 -14.77
C PRO A 40 2.89 3.61 -14.77
N LEU A 41 3.09 4.75 -15.44
CA LEU A 41 2.08 5.81 -15.54
C LEU A 41 0.70 5.33 -16.06
N PRO A 42 0.60 4.47 -17.09
CA PRO A 42 -0.71 3.96 -17.53
C PRO A 42 -1.45 3.18 -16.45
N CYS A 43 -0.74 2.38 -15.64
CA CYS A 43 -1.32 1.63 -14.53
C CYS A 43 -1.77 2.57 -13.41
N THR A 44 -0.99 3.62 -13.16
CA THR A 44 -1.34 4.67 -12.19
C THR A 44 -2.62 5.39 -12.58
N ILE A 45 -2.75 5.80 -13.85
CA ILE A 45 -3.97 6.46 -14.35
C ILE A 45 -5.18 5.53 -14.16
N ARG A 46 -5.05 4.26 -14.54
CA ARG A 46 -6.13 3.29 -14.33
C ARG A 46 -6.48 3.10 -12.85
N LEU A 47 -5.49 3.07 -11.96
CA LEU A 47 -5.72 2.97 -10.52
C LEU A 47 -6.49 4.20 -10.00
N TRP A 48 -6.14 5.39 -10.50
CA TRP A 48 -6.79 6.64 -10.16
C TRP A 48 -8.25 6.71 -10.63
N ASP A 49 -8.60 6.06 -11.74
CA ASP A 49 -10.02 5.94 -12.14
C ASP A 49 -10.86 5.31 -11.02
N THR A 50 -10.35 4.27 -10.37
CA THR A 50 -11.03 3.64 -9.22
C THR A 50 -11.01 4.57 -8.01
N TYR A 51 -9.90 5.25 -7.74
CA TYR A 51 -9.81 6.21 -6.62
C TYR A 51 -10.82 7.34 -6.71
N LEU A 52 -11.09 7.85 -7.92
CA LEU A 52 -12.08 8.89 -8.15
C LEU A 52 -13.52 8.36 -8.12
N ALA A 53 -13.72 7.06 -8.36
CA ALA A 53 -15.04 6.42 -8.28
C ALA A 53 -15.44 6.03 -6.85
N GLU A 54 -14.47 5.85 -5.94
CA GLU A 54 -14.73 5.54 -4.53
C GLU A 54 -15.25 6.75 -3.75
N SER A 55 -16.51 6.71 -3.31
CA SER A 55 -17.13 7.77 -2.51
C SER A 55 -16.65 7.74 -1.05
N ASP A 56 -16.03 8.84 -0.58
CA ASP A 56 -15.55 9.05 0.80
C ASP A 56 -14.61 7.96 1.38
N GLY A 57 -14.14 7.04 0.54
CA GLY A 57 -13.35 5.87 0.92
C GLY A 57 -11.89 5.89 0.48
N PHE A 58 -11.45 6.92 -0.25
CA PHE A 58 -10.13 6.98 -0.90
C PHE A 58 -8.96 6.58 0.02
N ALA A 59 -8.84 7.18 1.20
CA ALA A 59 -7.72 6.91 2.10
C ALA A 59 -7.70 5.46 2.60
N THR A 60 -8.89 4.91 2.88
CA THR A 60 -9.06 3.51 3.29
C THR A 60 -8.76 2.57 2.11
N PHE A 61 -9.26 2.89 0.93
CA PHE A 61 -9.02 2.10 -0.28
C PHE A 61 -7.53 2.11 -0.67
N GLN A 62 -6.84 3.26 -0.61
CA GLN A 62 -5.38 3.36 -0.79
C GLN A 62 -4.62 2.45 0.18
N LEU A 63 -5.03 2.40 1.45
CA LEU A 63 -4.42 1.52 2.44
C LEU A 63 -4.54 0.03 2.04
N TYR A 64 -5.70 -0.38 1.53
CA TYR A 64 -5.91 -1.75 1.03
C TYR A 64 -5.14 -2.02 -0.26
N VAL A 65 -5.05 -1.06 -1.18
CA VAL A 65 -4.20 -1.20 -2.38
C VAL A 65 -2.73 -1.36 -2.00
N CYS A 66 -2.21 -0.56 -1.07
CA CYS A 66 -0.84 -0.72 -0.55
C CYS A 66 -0.62 -2.07 0.14
N ALA A 67 -1.65 -2.64 0.79
CA ALA A 67 -1.55 -3.97 1.37
C ALA A 67 -1.52 -5.05 0.29
N ALA A 68 -2.41 -4.98 -0.70
CA ALA A 68 -2.44 -5.90 -1.82
C ALA A 68 -1.18 -5.83 -2.71
N PHE A 69 -0.51 -4.67 -2.77
CA PHE A 69 0.76 -4.50 -3.48
C PHE A 69 1.95 -5.14 -2.75
N LEU A 70 1.87 -5.28 -1.42
CA LEU A 70 2.94 -5.83 -0.58
C LEU A 70 2.87 -7.36 -0.44
N LEU A 71 1.66 -7.92 -0.47
CA LEU A 71 1.41 -9.37 -0.46
C LEU A 71 1.86 -10.01 -1.77
#